data_AF-A0A529P833-F1
#
_entry.id   AF-A0A529P833-F1
#
_cell.length_a   1.000
_cell.length_b   1.000
_cell.length_c   1.000
_cell.angle_alpha   90.00
_cell.angle_beta   90.00
_cell.angle_gamma   90.00
#
_symmetry.space_group_name_H-M   'P 1'
#
loop_
_entity.id
_entity.type
_entity.pdbx_description
1 polymer ?
#
loop_
_entity_poly.entity_id
_entity_poly.type
_entity_poly.pdbx_seq_one_letter_code
_entity_poly.pdbx_strand_id
1 'polypeptide(L)'
;AGTGIPCARYVGQPMTLCKARIEHKGADKADVTVTWPDGGTRLISFYGGLPAGSDSPDEFRFTREGSLNMIRVGVSERFEITDQLALGN
;
A
#
# COMPACT_ATOMS: atom_id res chain seq x y z
N ALA A 1 14.64 -9.25 -4.89
CA ALA A 1 13.79 -9.61 -3.73
C ALA A 1 12.75 -8.52 -3.56
N GLY A 2 11.51 -8.84 -3.18
CA GLY A 2 10.49 -7.82 -2.88
C GLY A 2 10.57 -7.44 -1.40
N THR A 3 10.25 -6.20 -1.06
CA THR A 3 10.16 -5.75 0.33
C THR A 3 8.87 -6.29 0.95
N GLY A 4 8.85 -6.59 2.25
CA GLY A 4 7.64 -6.99 2.95
C GLY A 4 6.92 -5.79 3.56
N ILE A 5 5.58 -5.74 3.47
CA ILE A 5 4.75 -4.77 4.21
C ILE A 5 3.66 -5.48 5.00
N PRO A 6 3.21 -4.93 6.14
CA PRO A 6 2.01 -5.42 6.78
C PRO A 6 0.79 -5.17 5.88
N CYS A 7 0.03 -6.21 5.59
CA CYS A 7 -1.26 -6.09 4.90
C CYS A 7 -2.27 -7.15 5.35
N ALA A 8 -3.55 -6.85 5.15
CA ALA A 8 -4.68 -7.76 5.33
C ALA A 8 -5.67 -7.59 4.19
N ARG A 9 -6.23 -8.68 3.70
CA ARG A 9 -7.19 -8.66 2.58
C ARG A 9 -8.64 -8.75 3.03
N TYR A 10 -8.88 -9.53 4.09
CA TYR A 10 -10.21 -9.88 4.55
C TYR A 10 -10.57 -9.18 5.87
N VAL A 11 -11.89 -8.99 6.08
CA VAL A 11 -12.43 -8.41 7.32
C VAL A 11 -12.03 -9.28 8.51
N GLY A 12 -11.55 -8.66 9.59
CA GLY A 12 -11.14 -9.36 10.80
C GLY A 12 -9.80 -10.12 10.70
N GLN A 13 -9.20 -10.20 9.52
CA GLN A 13 -7.89 -10.86 9.36
C GLN A 13 -6.80 -10.08 10.12
N PRO A 14 -5.93 -10.73 10.89
CA PRO A 14 -4.73 -10.09 11.40
C PRO A 14 -3.84 -9.60 10.24
N MET A 15 -3.03 -8.57 10.49
CA MET A 15 -2.03 -8.14 9.51
C MET A 15 -1.01 -9.27 9.31
N THR A 16 -0.64 -9.51 8.07
CA THR A 16 0.39 -10.48 7.66
C THR A 16 1.44 -9.78 6.82
N LEU A 17 2.57 -10.43 6.54
CA LEU A 17 3.59 -9.85 5.67
C LEU A 17 3.26 -10.15 4.20
N CYS A 18 3.01 -9.09 3.44
CA CYS A 18 2.72 -9.14 2.02
C CYS A 18 3.92 -8.66 1.22
N LYS A 19 4.12 -9.24 0.02
CA LYS A 19 5.24 -8.85 -0.83
C LYS A 19 4.90 -7.55 -1.54
N ALA A 20 5.80 -6.58 -1.52
CA ALA A 20 5.68 -5.31 -2.20
C ALA A 20 6.77 -5.15 -3.27
N ARG A 21 6.38 -4.52 -4.38
CA ARG A 21 7.28 -4.00 -5.41
C ARG A 21 6.96 -2.52 -5.59
N ILE A 22 8.00 -1.70 -5.64
CA ILE A 22 7.88 -0.26 -5.79
C ILE A 22 8.41 0.11 -7.17
N GLU A 23 7.64 0.93 -7.88
CA GLU A 23 8.01 1.51 -9.16
C GLU A 23 7.92 3.03 -9.06
N HIS A 24 9.06 3.72 -9.07
CA HIS A 24 9.10 5.18 -9.06
C HIS A 24 8.72 5.72 -10.45
N LYS A 25 7.73 6.61 -10.50
CA LYS A 25 7.16 7.20 -11.73
C LYS A 25 7.58 8.67 -11.94
N GLY A 26 8.52 9.16 -11.13
CA GLY A 26 8.97 10.54 -11.14
C GLY A 26 9.59 10.92 -9.79
N ALA A 27 9.91 12.20 -9.60
CA ALA A 27 10.54 12.68 -8.37
C ALA A 27 9.64 12.51 -7.12
N ASP A 28 8.33 12.63 -7.29
CA ASP A 28 7.34 12.64 -6.20
C ASP A 28 6.23 11.60 -6.39
N LYS A 29 6.40 10.64 -7.31
CA LYS A 29 5.40 9.64 -7.65
C LYS A 29 5.95 8.23 -7.58
N ALA A 30 5.19 7.32 -6.99
CA ALA A 30 5.49 5.90 -7.00
C ALA A 30 4.23 5.06 -7.04
N ASP A 31 4.30 3.89 -7.67
CA ASP A 31 3.30 2.85 -7.55
C ASP A 31 3.86 1.72 -6.69
N VAL A 32 3.08 1.31 -5.69
CA VAL A 32 3.39 0.17 -4.83
C VAL A 32 2.45 -0.97 -5.19
N THR A 33 2.98 -2.00 -5.85
CA THR A 33 2.25 -3.23 -6.11
C THR A 33 2.43 -4.18 -4.93
N VAL A 34 1.34 -4.45 -4.21
CA VAL A 34 1.26 -5.40 -3.10
C VAL A 34 0.73 -6.72 -3.63
N THR A 35 1.40 -7.83 -3.32
CA THR A 35 0.99 -9.21 -3.62
C THR A 35 0.66 -9.91 -2.32
N TRP A 36 -0.59 -10.37 -2.18
CA TRP A 36 -1.01 -11.12 -1.01
C TRP A 36 -0.40 -12.53 -1.00
N PRO A 37 -0.21 -13.15 0.18
CA PRO A 37 0.28 -14.52 0.28
C PRO A 37 -0.60 -15.56 -0.42
N ASP A 38 -1.92 -15.30 -0.48
CA ASP A 38 -2.91 -16.14 -1.16
C ASP A 38 -3.04 -15.85 -2.66
N GLY A 39 -2.28 -14.88 -3.18
CA GLY A 39 -2.25 -14.50 -4.59
C GLY A 39 -3.15 -13.31 -4.94
N GLY A 40 -2.99 -12.82 -6.17
CA GLY A 40 -3.56 -11.55 -6.61
C GLY A 40 -2.72 -10.35 -6.15
N THR A 41 -3.06 -9.19 -6.69
CA THR A 41 -2.31 -7.95 -6.44
C THR A 41 -3.21 -6.76 -6.22
N ARG A 42 -2.69 -5.78 -5.50
CA ARG A 42 -3.23 -4.42 -5.38
C ARG A 42 -2.16 -3.44 -5.81
N LEU A 43 -2.49 -2.51 -6.70
CA LEU A 43 -1.64 -1.35 -6.96
C LEU A 43 -2.13 -0.17 -6.12
N ILE A 44 -1.21 0.48 -5.41
CA ILE A 44 -1.46 1.70 -4.64
C ILE A 44 -0.55 2.80 -5.19
N SER A 45 -1.13 3.88 -5.68
CA SER A 45 -0.39 5.03 -6.19
C SER A 45 -0.10 6.03 -5.07
N PHE A 46 1.10 6.59 -5.08
CA PHE A 46 1.56 7.63 -4.17
C PHE A 46 1.97 8.87 -4.95
N TYR A 47 1.49 10.05 -4.54
CA TYR A 47 1.88 11.37 -5.07
C TYR A 47 2.28 12.29 -3.91
N GLY A 48 3.41 13.00 -4.03
CA GLY A 48 3.88 13.93 -3.00
C GLY A 48 4.12 13.28 -1.63
N GLY A 49 4.43 11.98 -1.59
CA GLY A 49 4.63 11.22 -0.35
C GLY A 49 3.34 10.83 0.37
N LEU A 50 2.19 10.95 -0.29
CA LEU A 50 0.89 10.56 0.24
C LEU A 50 0.25 9.49 -0.65
N PRO A 51 -0.49 8.53 -0.06
CA PRO A 51 -1.33 7.62 -0.82
C PRO A 51 -2.39 8.42 -1.60
N ALA A 52 -2.46 8.21 -2.90
CA ALA A 52 -3.33 8.95 -3.83
C ALA A 52 -4.50 8.11 -4.36
N GLY A 53 -4.37 6.78 -4.40
CA GLY A 53 -5.43 5.90 -4.89
C GLY A 53 -4.98 4.46 -5.07
N SER A 54 -5.85 3.64 -5.66
CA SER A 54 -5.55 2.26 -6.04
C SER A 54 -6.14 1.89 -7.40
N ASP A 55 -5.78 0.70 -7.90
CA ASP A 55 -6.40 0.10 -9.09
C ASP A 55 -7.77 -0.58 -8.81
N SER A 56 -8.35 -0.36 -7.63
CA SER A 56 -9.73 -0.79 -7.32
C SER A 56 -10.72 0.34 -7.61
N PRO A 57 -11.95 0.04 -8.07
CA PRO A 57 -13.04 1.02 -8.08
C PRO A 57 -13.59 1.33 -6.67
N ASP A 58 -13.19 0.55 -5.66
CA ASP A 58 -13.65 0.72 -4.29
C ASP A 58 -13.14 2.00 -3.63
N GLU A 59 -13.84 2.44 -2.59
CA GLU A 59 -13.45 3.61 -1.80
C GLU A 59 -12.02 3.47 -1.25
N PHE A 60 -11.21 4.50 -1.50
CA PHE A 60 -9.84 4.60 -1.02
C PHE A 60 -9.75 5.59 0.13
N ARG A 61 -9.30 5.13 1.30
CA ARG A 61 -9.15 5.95 2.51
C ARG A 61 -7.79 5.70 3.13
N PHE A 62 -7.20 6.71 3.76
CA PHE A 62 -6.01 6.49 4.56
C PHE A 62 -5.99 7.42 5.78
N THR A 63 -5.32 6.97 6.83
CA THR A 63 -4.86 7.80 7.94
C THR A 63 -3.34 7.74 8.00
N ARG A 64 -2.73 8.74 8.63
CA ARG A 64 -1.28 8.83 8.72
C ARG A 64 -0.85 8.99 10.18
N GLU A 65 0.13 8.20 10.58
CA GLU A 65 0.77 8.26 11.90
C GLU A 65 2.28 8.48 11.69
N GLY A 66 2.73 9.74 11.78
CA GLY A 66 4.11 10.09 11.42
C GLY A 66 4.39 9.81 9.94
N SER A 67 5.33 8.91 9.63
CA SER A 67 5.65 8.47 8.26
C SER A 67 4.94 7.18 7.83
N LEU A 68 4.07 6.62 8.69
CA LEU A 68 3.30 5.42 8.39
C LEU A 68 1.95 5.80 7.79
N ASN A 69 1.67 5.29 6.60
CA ASN A 69 0.37 5.40 5.96
C ASN A 69 -0.44 4.12 6.23
N MET A 70 -1.56 4.27 6.92
CA MET A 70 -2.53 3.20 7.15
C MET A 70 -3.66 3.34 6.13
N ILE A 71 -3.59 2.52 5.09
CA ILE A 71 -4.43 2.62 3.90
C ILE A 71 -5.53 1.56 3.96
N ARG A 72 -6.74 1.93 3.56
CA ARG A 72 -7.92 1.07 3.41
C ARG A 72 -8.47 1.18 2.00
N VAL A 73 -8.76 0.03 1.40
CA VAL A 73 -9.44 -0.06 0.11
C VAL A 73 -10.70 -0.90 0.29
N GLY A 74 -11.85 -0.29 0.01
CA GLY A 74 -13.15 -0.88 0.28
C GLY A 74 -13.34 -1.22 1.77
N VAL A 75 -14.06 -2.31 2.03
CA VAL A 75 -14.45 -2.70 3.40
C VAL A 75 -13.40 -3.52 4.15
N SER A 76 -12.46 -4.15 3.45
CA SER A 76 -11.64 -5.23 4.03
C SER A 76 -10.14 -5.03 3.90
N GLU A 77 -9.67 -4.47 2.78
CA GLU A 77 -8.25 -4.40 2.49
C GLU A 77 -7.57 -3.32 3.35
N ARG A 78 -6.43 -3.68 3.94
CA ARG A 78 -5.61 -2.82 4.80
C ARG A 78 -4.15 -2.96 4.44
N PHE A 79 -3.45 -1.83 4.38
CA PHE A 79 -2.02 -1.78 4.06
C PHE A 79 -1.32 -0.78 4.97
N GLU A 80 -0.12 -1.12 5.40
CA GLU A 80 0.77 -0.25 6.16
C GLU A 80 2.02 0.00 5.33
N ILE A 81 2.16 1.22 4.80
CA ILE A 81 3.25 1.60 3.90
C ILE A 81 3.92 2.86 4.43
N THR A 82 5.23 2.79 4.67
CA THR A 82 5.99 3.97 5.09
C THR A 82 6.35 4.84 3.90
N ASP A 83 6.50 6.15 4.13
CA ASP A 83 6.96 7.09 3.10
C ASP A 83 8.32 6.67 2.51
N GLN A 84 9.22 6.19 3.37
CA GLN A 84 10.54 5.70 2.96
C GLN A 84 10.44 4.49 2.04
N LEU A 85 9.48 3.59 2.26
CA LEU A 85 9.28 2.47 1.34
C LEU A 85 8.75 2.96 -0.02
N ALA A 86 7.80 3.88 -0.01
CA ALA A 86 7.17 4.38 -1.23
C ALA A 86 8.12 5.25 -2.06
N LEU A 87 8.90 6.15 -1.42
CA LEU A 87 9.68 7.18 -2.11
C LEU A 87 11.20 7.14 -1.85
N GLY A 88 11.68 6.35 -0.89
CA GLY A 88 13.11 6.10 -0.71
C GLY A 88 13.91 7.19 0.01
N ASN A 89 13.26 8.12 0.72
CA ASN A 89 13.92 9.21 1.46
C ASN A 89 15.10 8.75 2.34
#